data_AF-A0A0A1VCQ2-F1
#
_entry.id   AF-A0A0A1VCQ2-F1
#
_cell.length_a   1.000
_cell.length_b   1.000
_cell.length_c   1.000
_cell.angle_alpha   90.00
_cell.angle_beta   90.00
_cell.angle_gamma   90.00
#
_symmetry.space_group_name_H-M   'P 1'
#
loop_
_entity.id
_entity.type
_entity.pdbx_description
1 polymer ?
#
loop_
_entity_poly.entity_id
_entity_poly.type
_entity_poly.pdbx_seq_one_letter_code
_entity_poly.pdbx_strand_id
1 'polypeptide(L)'
;MTTAQSILEAAAGHMQARAATYDNPEGERSMGKAVQAFNAITGRDLSEAEGWLLLSVLKNVRLFQRPGYHADSAEDAVAYGALLAEAKAREVEQPAAVPYIGPDRRLSKEASQ
;
A
#
# COMPACT_ATOMS: atom_id res chain seq x y z
N MET A 1 1.98 14.72 -23.56
CA MET A 1 1.94 13.26 -23.78
C MET A 1 2.13 12.60 -22.42
N THR A 2 1.30 11.63 -22.06
CA THR A 2 1.44 10.92 -20.78
C THR A 2 2.64 9.99 -20.85
N THR A 3 3.60 10.15 -19.92
CA THR A 3 4.78 9.29 -19.79
C THR A 3 4.83 8.67 -18.40
N ALA A 4 5.52 7.54 -18.25
CA ALA A 4 5.74 6.91 -16.95
C ALA A 4 6.38 7.89 -15.95
N GLN A 5 7.34 8.70 -16.41
CA GLN A 5 8.01 9.72 -15.60
C GLN A 5 7.01 10.78 -15.09
N SER A 6 6.15 11.31 -15.96
CA SER A 6 5.14 12.31 -15.55
C SER A 6 4.13 11.75 -14.53
N ILE A 7 3.79 10.46 -14.62
CA ILE A 7 2.91 9.79 -13.66
C ILE A 7 3.62 9.61 -12.32
N LEU A 8 4.90 9.23 -12.34
CA LEU A 8 5.70 9.08 -11.13
C LEU A 8 5.83 10.41 -10.37
N GLU A 9 6.06 11.52 -11.09
CA GLU A 9 6.15 12.86 -10.52
C GLU A 9 4.81 13.31 -9.91
N ALA A 10 3.69 13.05 -10.60
CA ALA A 10 2.35 13.33 -10.07
C ALA A 10 2.06 12.51 -8.80
N ALA A 11 2.38 11.21 -8.81
CA ALA A 11 2.24 10.33 -7.65
C ALA A 11 3.06 10.82 -6.44
N ALA A 12 4.30 11.27 -6.67
CA ALA A 12 5.13 11.88 -5.63
C ALA A 12 4.48 13.15 -5.06
N GLY A 13 3.91 14.00 -5.92
CA GLY A 13 3.15 15.17 -5.51
C GLY A 13 1.94 14.84 -4.64
N HIS A 14 1.17 13.80 -5.00
CA HIS A 14 0.03 13.33 -4.18
C HIS A 14 0.47 12.87 -2.80
N MET A 15 1.58 12.13 -2.70
CA MET A 15 2.11 11.71 -1.40
C MET A 15 2.54 12.91 -0.54
N GLN A 16 3.20 13.91 -1.11
CA GLN A 16 3.57 15.13 -0.40
C GLN A 16 2.35 15.93 0.07
N ALA A 17 1.34 16.10 -0.79
CA ALA A 17 0.10 16.78 -0.44
C ALA A 17 -0.64 16.04 0.68
N ARG A 18 -0.66 14.70 0.64
CA ARG A 18 -1.23 13.87 1.71
C ARG A 18 -0.46 14.02 3.02
N ALA A 19 0.86 13.99 2.98
CA ALA A 19 1.70 14.18 4.17
C ALA A 19 1.44 15.55 4.83
N ALA A 20 1.28 16.60 4.03
CA ALA A 20 0.96 17.94 4.53
C ALA A 20 -0.46 18.07 5.15
N THR A 21 -1.40 17.22 4.72
CA THR A 21 -2.82 17.35 5.10
C THR A 21 -3.22 16.37 6.21
N TYR A 22 -2.70 15.15 6.19
CA TYR A 22 -3.21 14.03 6.98
C TYR A 22 -2.17 13.42 7.93
N ASP A 23 -0.89 13.58 7.66
CA ASP A 23 0.16 13.05 8.52
C ASP A 23 0.46 14.09 9.62
N ASN A 24 0.29 13.70 10.89
CA ASN A 24 0.57 14.57 12.05
C ASN A 24 2.10 14.78 12.17
N PRO A 25 2.61 15.93 12.63
CA PRO A 25 4.00 16.11 13.04
C PRO A 25 4.57 15.01 13.96
N GLU A 26 3.72 14.28 14.69
CA GLU A 26 4.11 13.10 15.49
C GLU A 26 4.31 11.81 14.67
N GLY A 27 4.15 11.86 13.35
CA GLY A 27 4.41 10.75 12.41
C GLY A 27 3.25 9.76 12.23
N GLU A 28 2.07 10.05 12.78
CA GLU A 28 0.92 9.15 12.71
C GLU A 28 0.21 9.28 11.34
N ARG A 29 0.10 8.17 10.61
CA ARG A 29 -0.41 8.12 9.22
C ARG A 29 -1.83 7.59 9.12
N SER A 30 -2.58 8.10 8.14
CA SER A 30 -4.01 7.78 7.96
C SER A 30 -4.31 6.28 7.75
N MET A 31 -3.40 5.53 7.12
CA MET A 31 -3.62 4.11 6.81
C MET A 31 -3.59 3.23 8.06
N GLY A 32 -2.67 3.49 9.00
CA GLY A 32 -2.60 2.75 10.26
C GLY A 32 -3.91 2.83 11.03
N LYS A 33 -4.49 4.03 11.15
CA LYS A 33 -5.80 4.25 11.77
C LYS A 33 -6.94 3.53 11.04
N ALA A 34 -6.94 3.60 9.70
CA ALA A 34 -7.96 2.95 8.89
C ALA A 34 -7.94 1.43 9.09
N VAL A 35 -6.74 0.82 9.07
CA VAL A 35 -6.56 -0.62 9.30
C VAL A 35 -6.93 -1.02 10.72
N GLN A 36 -6.52 -0.25 11.74
CA GLN A 36 -6.90 -0.50 13.13
C GLN A 36 -8.42 -0.50 13.31
N ALA A 37 -9.11 0.51 12.77
CA ALA A 37 -10.55 0.59 12.83
C ALA A 37 -11.23 -0.56 12.07
N PHE A 38 -10.74 -0.89 10.88
CA PHE A 38 -11.25 -2.01 10.09
C PHE A 38 -11.13 -3.34 10.84
N ASN A 39 -9.97 -3.61 11.43
CA ASN A 39 -9.71 -4.80 12.23
C ASN A 39 -10.66 -4.89 13.43
N ALA A 40 -10.85 -3.78 14.15
CA ALA A 40 -11.76 -3.73 15.30
C ALA A 40 -13.22 -4.01 14.91
N ILE A 41 -13.69 -3.50 13.77
CA ILE A 41 -15.06 -3.69 13.28
C ILE A 41 -15.28 -5.13 12.79
N THR A 42 -14.28 -5.72 12.12
CA THR A 42 -14.45 -6.96 11.37
C THR A 42 -13.89 -8.19 12.09
N GLY A 43 -13.20 -8.02 13.22
CA GLY A 43 -12.49 -9.09 13.91
C GLY A 43 -11.31 -9.65 13.08
N ARG A 44 -10.72 -8.83 12.21
CA ARG A 44 -9.57 -9.18 11.38
C ARG A 44 -8.27 -8.63 11.97
N ASP A 45 -7.16 -9.02 11.35
CA ASP A 45 -5.82 -8.60 11.76
C ASP A 45 -4.97 -8.27 10.53
N LEU A 46 -5.40 -7.26 9.78
CA LEU A 46 -4.63 -6.74 8.65
C LEU A 46 -3.49 -5.85 9.14
N SER A 47 -2.36 -5.90 8.43
CA SER A 47 -1.24 -4.96 8.53
C SER A 47 -1.52 -3.66 7.73
N GLU A 48 -0.77 -2.59 8.03
CA GLU A 48 -0.82 -1.34 7.24
C GLU A 48 -0.56 -1.61 5.75
N ALA A 49 0.41 -2.48 5.45
CA ALA A 49 0.76 -2.84 4.09
C ALA A 49 -0.34 -3.59 3.35
N GLU A 50 -1.11 -4.45 4.03
CA GLU A 50 -2.30 -5.09 3.44
C GLU A 50 -3.42 -4.08 3.16
N GLY A 51 -3.54 -3.03 3.98
CA GLY A 51 -4.39 -1.88 3.69
C GLY A 51 -3.99 -1.17 2.40
N TRP A 52 -2.70 -0.88 2.22
CA TRP A 52 -2.19 -0.30 0.98
C TRP A 52 -2.36 -1.22 -0.23
N LEU A 53 -2.16 -2.53 -0.07
CA LEU A 53 -2.41 -3.52 -1.11
C LEU A 53 -3.87 -3.48 -1.57
N LEU A 54 -4.82 -3.48 -0.63
CA LEU A 54 -6.25 -3.42 -0.92
C LEU A 54 -6.60 -2.16 -1.73
N LEU A 55 -6.11 -0.98 -1.31
CA LEU A 55 -6.37 0.26 -2.04
C LEU A 55 -5.68 0.30 -3.41
N SER A 56 -4.50 -0.31 -3.54
CA SER A 56 -3.81 -0.44 -4.83
C SER A 56 -4.61 -1.29 -5.81
N VAL A 57 -5.18 -2.41 -5.35
CA VAL A 57 -6.10 -3.24 -6.14
C VAL A 57 -7.33 -2.43 -6.56
N LEU A 58 -7.94 -1.67 -5.64
CA LEU A 58 -9.10 -0.82 -5.96
C LEU A 58 -8.79 0.21 -7.05
N LYS A 59 -7.61 0.85 -7.02
CA LYS A 59 -7.20 1.83 -8.03
C LYS A 59 -6.96 1.18 -9.39
N ASN A 60 -6.35 0.00 -9.42
CA ASN A 60 -6.26 -0.79 -10.65
C ASN A 60 -7.65 -1.14 -11.20
N VAL A 61 -8.56 -1.68 -10.37
CA VAL A 61 -9.94 -1.98 -10.80
C VAL A 61 -10.61 -0.76 -11.41
N ARG A 62 -10.51 0.42 -10.77
CA ARG A 62 -11.09 1.67 -11.30
C ARG A 62 -10.47 2.12 -12.62
N LEU A 63 -9.17 1.90 -12.81
CA LEU A 63 -8.47 2.19 -14.06
C LEU A 63 -9.00 1.32 -15.21
N PHE A 64 -9.27 0.04 -14.95
CA PHE A 64 -9.75 -0.91 -15.96
C PHE A 64 -11.27 -0.96 -16.15
N GLN A 65 -12.06 -0.48 -15.19
CA GLN A 65 -13.53 -0.57 -15.23
C GLN A 65 -14.17 0.38 -16.26
N ARG A 66 -13.48 1.45 -16.66
CA ARG A 66 -14.04 2.50 -17.52
C ARG A 66 -13.34 2.57 -18.88
N PRO A 67 -14.04 3.00 -19.95
CA PRO A 67 -13.39 3.30 -21.22
C PRO A 67 -12.37 4.44 -21.07
N GLY A 68 -11.22 4.31 -21.74
CA GLY A 68 -10.18 5.34 -21.76
C GLY A 68 -9.31 5.39 -20.50
N TYR A 69 -8.47 6.42 -20.41
CA TYR A 69 -7.47 6.55 -19.34
C TYR A 69 -8.03 7.28 -18.10
N HIS A 70 -7.67 6.80 -16.90
CA HIS A 70 -7.90 7.52 -15.65
C HIS A 70 -6.61 7.96 -15.01
N ALA A 71 -6.26 9.25 -15.17
CA ALA A 71 -5.09 9.85 -14.56
C ALA A 71 -5.07 9.62 -13.03
N ASP A 72 -6.14 10.02 -12.32
CA ASP A 72 -6.25 9.85 -10.86
C ASP A 72 -6.01 8.41 -10.39
N SER A 73 -6.65 7.43 -11.02
CA SER A 73 -6.45 6.03 -10.60
C SER A 73 -5.09 5.46 -10.99
N ALA A 74 -4.47 5.94 -12.07
CA ALA A 74 -3.13 5.54 -12.45
C ALA A 74 -2.06 6.14 -11.52
N GLU A 75 -2.19 7.43 -11.21
CA GLU A 75 -1.29 8.15 -10.31
C GLU A 75 -1.41 7.61 -8.87
N ASP A 76 -2.62 7.39 -8.37
CA ASP A 76 -2.83 6.79 -7.06
C ASP A 76 -2.33 5.34 -6.97
N ALA A 77 -2.41 4.56 -8.06
CA ALA A 77 -1.86 3.21 -8.06
C ALA A 77 -0.32 3.22 -7.87
N VAL A 78 0.38 4.20 -8.47
CA VAL A 78 1.82 4.38 -8.27
C VAL A 78 2.11 4.89 -6.86
N ALA A 79 1.37 5.89 -6.37
CA ALA A 79 1.54 6.41 -5.02
C ALA A 79 1.32 5.32 -3.97
N TYR A 80 0.22 4.55 -4.07
CA TYR A 80 -0.08 3.47 -3.14
C TYR A 80 0.91 2.32 -3.23
N GLY A 81 1.47 2.05 -4.41
CA GLY A 81 2.58 1.11 -4.56
C GLY A 81 3.82 1.53 -3.77
N ALA A 82 4.18 2.82 -3.80
CA ALA A 82 5.29 3.35 -3.01
C ALA A 82 5.00 3.28 -1.49
N LEU A 83 3.79 3.64 -1.07
CA LEU A 83 3.37 3.57 0.34
C LEU A 83 3.29 2.14 0.88
N LEU A 84 2.87 1.18 0.04
CA LEU A 84 2.93 -0.24 0.34
C LEU A 84 4.38 -0.69 0.57
N ALA A 85 5.28 -0.33 -0.35
CA ALA A 85 6.69 -0.70 -0.25
C ALA A 85 7.33 -0.14 1.02
N GLU A 86 7.03 1.12 1.37
CA GLU A 86 7.46 1.75 2.62
C GLU A 86 6.91 1.02 3.85
N ALA A 87 5.61 0.69 3.88
CA ALA A 87 4.99 -0.06 4.98
C ALA A 87 5.62 -1.45 5.14
N LYS A 88 5.88 -2.17 4.03
CA LYS A 88 6.57 -3.48 4.09
C LYS A 88 8.04 -3.37 4.49
N ALA A 89 8.74 -2.31 4.10
CA ALA A 89 10.11 -2.08 4.57
C ALA A 89 10.15 -1.89 6.10
N ARG A 90 9.20 -1.13 6.66
CA ARG A 90 9.08 -0.91 8.11
C ARG A 90 8.81 -2.20 8.91
N GLU A 91 8.07 -3.16 8.35
CA GLU A 91 7.86 -4.48 8.98
C GLU A 91 9.17 -5.28 9.13
N VAL A 92 10.14 -5.09 8.23
CA VAL A 92 11.47 -5.74 8.32
C VAL A 92 12.33 -5.09 9.41
N GLU A 93 12.15 -3.79 9.63
CA GLU A 93 12.88 -3.00 10.63
C GLU A 93 12.31 -3.14 12.06
N GLN A 94 11.03 -3.52 12.20
CA GLN A 94 10.36 -3.83 13.46
C GLN A 94 9.67 -5.20 13.38
N PRO A 95 10.34 -6.31 13.75
CA PRO A 95 9.79 -7.64 13.65
C PRO A 95 8.77 -7.91 14.78
N ALA A 96 7.63 -7.22 14.75
CA ALA A 96 6.48 -7.58 15.56
C ALA A 96 5.66 -8.64 14.81
N ALA A 97 6.00 -9.92 15.01
CA ALA A 97 5.15 -11.12 14.98
C ALA A 97 3.98 -11.25 13.96
N VAL A 98 3.99 -10.61 12.79
CA VAL A 98 2.96 -10.90 11.76
C VAL A 98 3.39 -12.11 10.94
N PRO A 99 2.66 -13.24 10.97
CA PRO A 99 3.00 -14.41 10.18
C PRO A 99 2.80 -14.09 8.70
N TYR A 100 3.82 -14.40 7.89
CA TYR A 100 3.73 -14.41 6.43
C TYR A 100 2.50 -15.23 5.97
N ILE A 101 1.57 -14.61 5.23
CA ILE A 101 0.30 -15.22 4.77
C ILE A 101 0.53 -16.08 3.51
N GLY A 102 1.52 -16.96 3.56
CA GLY A 102 1.77 -17.97 2.55
C GLY A 102 2.71 -19.06 3.08
N PRO A 103 2.79 -20.23 2.44
CA PRO A 103 3.90 -21.14 2.72
C PRO A 103 5.20 -20.42 2.34
N ASP A 104 6.13 -20.27 3.28
CA ASP A 104 7.42 -19.65 3.00
C ASP A 104 8.14 -20.43 1.90
N ARG A 105 8.13 -19.90 0.67
CA ARG A 105 8.78 -20.51 -0.49
C ARG A 105 10.31 -20.53 -0.38
N ARG A 106 10.88 -19.86 0.63
CA ARG A 106 12.31 -19.97 0.97
C ARG A 106 12.59 -21.17 1.89
N LEU A 107 11.63 -21.58 2.70
CA LEU A 107 11.73 -22.79 3.54
C LEU A 107 11.30 -24.07 2.81
N SER A 108 10.54 -23.95 1.72
CA SER A 108 10.08 -25.12 0.94
C SER A 108 11.16 -25.80 0.10
N LYS A 109 12.41 -25.30 0.08
CA LYS A 109 13.51 -25.91 -0.68
C LYS A 109 14.45 -26.78 0.17
N GLU A 110 14.29 -26.81 1.50
CA GLU A 110 15.15 -27.62 2.38
C GLU A 110 14.47 -28.92 2.86
N ALA A 111 13.20 -29.15 2.53
CA ALA A 111 12.47 -30.37 2.92
C ALA A 111 12.38 -31.43 1.81
N SER A 112 13.21 -31.35 0.77
CA SER A 112 13.27 -32.35 -0.29
C SER A 112 14.67 -32.46 -0.87
N GLN A 113 15.59 -32.98 -0.06
CA GLN A 113 16.70 -33.87 -0.46
C GLN A 113 17.38 -34.45 0.77
#